data_AF-A0A925B807-F1
#
_entry.id   AF-A0A925B807-F1
#
_cell.length_a   1.000
_cell.length_b   1.000
_cell.length_c   1.000
_cell.angle_alpha   90.00
_cell.angle_beta   90.00
_cell.angle_gamma   90.00
#
_symmetry.space_group_name_H-M   'P 1'
#
loop_
_entity.id
_entity.type
_entity.pdbx_description
1 polymer ?
#
loop_
_entity_poly.entity_id
_entity_poly.type
_entity_poly.pdbx_seq_one_letter_code
_entity_poly.pdbx_strand_id
1 'polypeptide(L)'
;QVGSNLQSRREQEGADARFAPLADVAGANWGARHYFRRAVLQPGRIQKSRPYLSLSGPKTCITLSVSVWFAGAQHVLCADLDASLIEPLAAAMAEAE
;
A
#
# COMPACT_ATOMS: atom_id res chain seq x y z
N GLN A 1 -3.23 -8.03 9.85
CA GLN A 1 -2.80 -6.61 9.88
C GLN A 1 -2.50 -6.19 11.30
N VAL A 2 -1.49 -5.33 11.52
CA VAL A 2 -1.23 -4.73 12.84
C VAL A 2 -1.91 -3.35 12.89
N GLY A 3 -2.97 -3.22 13.68
CA GLY A 3 -3.71 -1.96 13.84
C GLY A 3 -4.52 -1.50 12.61
N SER A 4 -5.06 -0.29 12.69
CA SER A 4 -5.81 0.37 11.62
C SER A 4 -4.88 0.99 10.57
N ASN A 5 -5.39 1.15 9.35
CA ASN A 5 -4.67 1.89 8.32
C ASN A 5 -4.62 3.39 8.65
N LEU A 6 -3.47 4.00 8.43
CA LEU A 6 -3.34 5.46 8.43
C LEU A 6 -3.70 5.98 7.05
N GLN A 7 -4.75 6.79 6.97
CA GLN A 7 -5.21 7.40 5.73
C GLN A 7 -4.83 8.88 5.68
N SER A 8 -4.48 9.37 4.49
CA SER A 8 -4.29 10.80 4.25
C SER A 8 -5.62 11.53 4.40
N ARG A 9 -5.59 12.84 4.73
CA ARG A 9 -6.80 13.66 4.82
C ARG A 9 -7.66 13.59 3.56
N ARG A 10 -7.03 13.66 2.38
CA ARG A 10 -7.72 13.55 1.08
C ARG A 10 -8.45 12.21 0.95
N GLU A 11 -7.86 11.12 1.43
CA GLU A 11 -8.49 9.81 1.36
C GLU A 11 -9.69 9.70 2.31
N GLN A 12 -9.60 10.31 3.49
CA GLN A 12 -10.72 10.37 4.44
C GLN A 12 -11.90 11.18 3.89
N GLU A 13 -11.63 12.33 3.26
CA GLU A 13 -12.66 13.19 2.66
C GLU A 13 -13.32 12.56 1.43
N GLY A 14 -12.58 11.76 0.67
CA GLY A 14 -13.07 11.05 -0.53
C GLY A 14 -13.65 9.66 -0.26
N ALA A 15 -13.82 9.27 1.00
CA ALA A 15 -14.33 7.95 1.36
C ALA A 15 -15.83 7.82 1.02
N ASP A 16 -16.18 6.80 0.25
CA ASP A 16 -17.56 6.49 -0.08
C ASP A 16 -18.10 5.44 0.92
N ALA A 17 -19.16 5.82 1.63
CA ALA A 17 -19.77 5.01 2.69
C ALA A 17 -20.21 3.61 2.22
N ARG A 18 -20.46 3.42 0.91
CA ARG A 18 -20.79 2.10 0.34
C ARG A 18 -19.65 1.10 0.47
N PHE A 19 -18.40 1.56 0.61
CA PHE A 19 -17.22 0.71 0.80
C PHE A 19 -16.77 0.60 2.26
N ALA A 20 -17.52 1.18 3.21
CA ALA A 20 -17.19 1.08 4.64
C ALA A 20 -16.97 -0.37 5.14
N PRO A 21 -17.72 -1.40 4.67
CA PRO A 21 -17.45 -2.78 5.07
C PRO A 21 -16.08 -3.33 4.62
N LEU A 22 -15.47 -2.73 3.58
CA LEU A 22 -14.15 -3.11 3.08
C LEU A 22 -13.01 -2.32 3.74
N ALA A 23 -13.33 -1.26 4.48
CA ALA A 23 -12.35 -0.40 5.12
C ALA A 23 -11.67 -1.07 6.32
N ASP A 24 -12.38 -1.97 7.00
CA ASP A 24 -11.81 -2.76 8.10
C ASP A 24 -11.13 -4.03 7.58
N VAL A 25 -9.80 -4.00 7.62
CA VAL A 25 -8.92 -5.12 7.28
C VAL A 25 -8.13 -5.59 8.50
N ALA A 26 -8.59 -5.28 9.70
CA ALA A 26 -8.02 -5.83 10.93
C ALA A 26 -8.06 -7.36 10.88
N GLY A 27 -6.98 -8.01 11.32
CA GLY A 27 -6.87 -9.48 11.25
C GLY A 27 -6.68 -10.07 9.85
N ALA A 28 -6.69 -9.27 8.76
CA ALA A 28 -6.45 -9.79 7.42
C ALA A 28 -5.08 -10.47 7.28
N ASN A 29 -5.05 -11.59 6.55
CA ASN A 29 -3.84 -12.35 6.24
C ASN A 29 -3.20 -11.82 4.95
N TRP A 30 -2.08 -11.13 5.09
CA TRP A 30 -1.30 -10.57 3.99
C TRP A 30 -0.30 -11.56 3.38
N GLY A 31 -0.13 -12.75 3.97
CA GLY A 31 0.86 -13.75 3.57
C GLY A 31 0.69 -14.30 2.16
N ALA A 32 -0.48 -14.17 1.54
CA ALA A 32 -0.70 -14.55 0.14
C ALA A 32 -0.32 -13.43 -0.85
N ARG A 33 -0.14 -12.18 -0.40
CA ARG A 33 0.14 -11.05 -1.27
C ARG A 33 1.62 -11.03 -1.66
N HIS A 34 1.86 -10.90 -2.97
CA HIS A 34 3.22 -10.96 -3.53
C HIS A 34 4.14 -9.86 -2.97
N TYR A 35 3.65 -8.64 -2.77
CA TYR A 35 4.44 -7.53 -2.22
C TYR A 35 4.88 -7.82 -0.78
N PHE A 36 3.98 -8.38 0.03
CA PHE A 36 4.28 -8.77 1.41
C PHE A 36 5.33 -9.88 1.46
N ARG A 37 5.15 -10.96 0.69
CA ARG A 37 6.14 -12.06 0.61
C ARG A 37 7.51 -11.56 0.18
N ARG A 38 7.56 -10.70 -0.84
CA ARG A 38 8.82 -10.14 -1.34
C ARG A 38 9.52 -9.28 -0.29
N ALA A 39 8.78 -8.47 0.47
CA ALA A 39 9.34 -7.65 1.53
C ALA A 39 9.92 -8.51 2.66
N VAL A 40 9.20 -9.57 3.07
CA VAL A 40 9.68 -10.51 4.09
C VAL A 40 10.99 -11.18 3.66
N LEU A 41 11.08 -11.62 2.40
CA LEU A 41 12.25 -12.32 1.86
C LEU A 41 13.44 -11.39 1.55
N GLN A 42 13.24 -10.07 1.50
CA GLN A 42 14.29 -9.10 1.19
C GLN A 42 14.26 -7.92 2.18
N PRO A 43 14.64 -8.13 3.46
CA PRO A 43 14.65 -7.08 4.47
C PRO A 43 15.44 -5.85 4.06
N GLY A 44 14.94 -4.65 4.38
CA GLY A 44 15.56 -3.37 4.02
C GLY A 44 15.40 -2.94 2.55
N ARG A 45 14.90 -3.81 1.65
CA ARG A 45 14.66 -3.45 0.25
C ARG A 45 13.20 -3.10 0.00
N ILE A 46 12.96 -1.91 -0.54
CA ILE A 46 11.63 -1.47 -0.96
C ILE A 46 11.16 -2.31 -2.14
N GLN A 47 9.98 -2.89 -2.01
CA GLN A 47 9.28 -3.62 -3.07
C GLN A 47 8.13 -2.77 -3.59
N LYS A 48 8.01 -2.69 -4.92
CA LYS A 48 6.90 -2.05 -5.61
C LYS A 48 6.00 -3.12 -6.25
N SER A 49 4.70 -3.03 -6.05
CA SER A 49 3.73 -3.84 -6.79
C SER A 49 3.53 -3.32 -8.23
N ARG A 50 2.84 -4.09 -9.06
CA ARG A 50 2.17 -3.52 -10.23
C ARG A 50 0.91 -2.78 -9.77
N PRO A 51 0.35 -1.83 -10.56
CA PRO A 51 -0.96 -1.27 -10.28
C PRO A 51 -2.02 -2.36 -10.12
N TYR A 52 -2.90 -2.24 -9.12
CA TYR A 52 -4.00 -3.16 -8.87
C TYR A 52 -5.15 -2.45 -8.15
N LEU A 53 -6.36 -3.03 -8.16
CA LEU A 53 -7.51 -2.49 -7.44
C LEU A 53 -7.30 -2.63 -5.92
N SER A 54 -7.37 -1.52 -5.18
CA SER A 54 -7.24 -1.50 -3.73
C SER A 54 -8.31 -2.35 -3.05
N LEU A 55 -7.94 -2.99 -1.94
CA LEU A 55 -8.89 -3.73 -1.11
C LEU A 55 -9.73 -2.84 -0.21
N SER A 56 -9.21 -1.65 0.13
CA SER A 56 -9.84 -0.72 1.05
C SER A 56 -10.64 0.38 0.34
N GLY A 57 -10.84 0.28 -0.97
CA GLY A 57 -11.62 1.26 -1.74
C GLY A 57 -11.58 1.05 -3.26
N PRO A 58 -12.38 1.79 -4.03
CA PRO A 58 -12.58 1.56 -5.47
C PRO A 58 -11.47 2.15 -6.35
N LYS A 59 -10.25 2.33 -5.83
CA LYS A 59 -9.16 3.01 -6.52
C LYS A 59 -8.06 2.05 -6.92
N THR A 60 -7.43 2.30 -8.07
CA THR A 60 -6.21 1.60 -8.45
C THR A 60 -5.04 2.16 -7.64
N CYS A 61 -4.31 1.28 -6.94
CA CYS A 61 -3.14 1.66 -6.17
C CYS A 61 -1.89 0.91 -6.62
N ILE A 62 -0.74 1.48 -6.24
CA ILE A 62 0.55 0.81 -6.20
C ILE A 62 0.95 0.71 -4.73
N THR A 63 1.28 -0.49 -4.27
CA THR A 63 1.78 -0.70 -2.89
C THR A 63 3.30 -0.67 -2.89
N LEU A 64 3.86 0.20 -2.07
CA LEU A 64 5.23 0.10 -1.58
C LEU A 64 5.24 -0.77 -0.33
N SER A 65 6.21 -1.67 -0.22
CA SER A 65 6.38 -2.49 0.99
C SER A 65 7.84 -2.70 1.34
N VAL A 66 8.16 -2.67 2.63
CA VAL A 66 9.50 -2.92 3.16
C VAL A 66 9.41 -3.65 4.49
N SER A 67 10.29 -4.64 4.66
CA SER A 67 10.40 -5.32 5.95
C SER A 67 11.35 -4.56 6.88
N VAL A 68 10.92 -4.36 8.12
CA VAL A 68 11.65 -3.70 9.20
C VAL A 68 11.66 -4.59 10.45
N TRP A 69 12.68 -4.41 11.28
CA TRP A 69 12.75 -5.02 12.61
C TRP A 69 12.27 -4.01 13.64
N PHE A 70 11.25 -4.36 14.41
CA PHE A 70 10.69 -3.50 15.45
C PHE A 70 10.21 -4.35 16.62
N ALA A 71 10.52 -3.90 17.85
CA ALA A 71 10.13 -4.57 19.10
C ALA A 71 10.43 -6.09 19.11
N GLY A 72 11.59 -6.49 18.59
CA GLY A 72 12.03 -7.90 18.58
C GLY A 72 11.34 -8.79 17.52
N ALA A 73 10.51 -8.24 16.64
CA ALA A 73 9.84 -8.98 15.58
C ALA A 73 9.96 -8.30 14.21
N GLN A 74 9.89 -9.13 13.16
CA GLN A 74 9.87 -8.66 11.78
C GLN A 74 8.46 -8.17 11.42
N HIS A 75 8.39 -6.95 10.92
CA HIS A 75 7.17 -6.31 10.46
C HIS A 75 7.32 -5.89 9.00
N VAL A 76 6.20 -5.83 8.27
CA VAL A 76 6.18 -5.26 6.92
C VAL A 76 5.38 -3.97 6.98
N LEU A 77 6.05 -2.87 6.65
CA LEU A 77 5.39 -1.58 6.43
C LEU A 77 4.92 -1.53 4.98
N CYS A 78 3.66 -1.13 4.79
CA CYS A 78 3.06 -0.93 3.48
C CYS A 78 2.56 0.51 3.35
N ALA A 79 2.67 1.07 2.15
CA ALA A 79 2.07 2.34 1.79
C ALA A 79 1.42 2.21 0.42
N ASP A 80 0.14 2.56 0.32
CA ASP A 80 -0.60 2.56 -0.94
C ASP A 80 -0.57 3.96 -1.55
N LEU A 81 -0.21 4.01 -2.82
CA LEU A 81 -0.15 5.22 -3.62
C LEU A 81 -1.21 5.17 -4.70
N ASP A 82 -1.89 6.27 -4.95
CA ASP A 82 -2.85 6.38 -6.05
C ASP A 82 -2.11 6.27 -7.39
N ALA A 83 -2.41 5.22 -8.16
CA ALA A 83 -1.72 4.97 -9.42
C ALA A 83 -1.96 6.09 -10.44
N SER A 84 -3.13 6.73 -10.40
CA SER A 84 -3.50 7.82 -11.33
C SER A 84 -2.67 9.09 -11.11
N LEU A 85 -2.12 9.28 -9.91
CA LEU A 85 -1.24 10.41 -9.60
C LEU A 85 0.22 10.12 -9.96
N ILE A 86 0.60 8.85 -10.06
CA ILE A 86 1.99 8.44 -10.30
C ILE A 86 2.33 8.39 -11.78
N GLU A 87 1.41 7.95 -12.64
CA GLU A 87 1.68 7.87 -14.08
C GLU A 87 2.11 9.21 -14.68
N PRO A 88 1.43 10.34 -14.42
CA PRO A 88 1.84 11.64 -14.93
C PRO A 88 3.18 12.12 -14.34
N LEU A 89 3.43 11.84 -13.05
CA LEU A 89 4.67 12.22 -12.38
C LEU A 89 5.88 11.47 -12.96
N ALA A 90 5.72 10.17 -13.21
CA ALA A 90 6.77 9.36 -13.81
C ALA A 90 7.11 9.81 -15.24
N ALA A 91 6.10 10.19 -16.03
CA ALA A 91 6.31 10.77 -17.36
C ALA A 91 7.06 12.11 -17.27
N ALA A 92 6.64 13.01 -16.39
CA ALA A 92 7.28 14.32 -16.21
C ALA A 92 8.74 14.21 -15.73
N MET A 93 9.07 13.21 -14.89
CA MET A 93 10.44 12.97 -14.45
C MET A 93 11.34 12.39 -15.57
N ALA A 94 10.78 11.54 -16.44
CA ALA A 94 11.51 10.96 -17.57
C ALA A 94 11.79 11.99 -18.69
N GLU A 95 10.95 13.02 -18.82
CA GLU A 95 11.19 14.13 -19.76
C GLU A 95 12.20 15.17 -19.24
N ALA A 96 12.56 15.10 -17.95
CA ALA A 96 13.52 16.01 -17.31
C ALA A 96 14.97 15.49 -17.30
N GLU A 97 15.21 14.29 -17.83
CA GLU A 97 16.54 13.67 -18.06
C GLU A 97 16.96 13.76 -19.52
#